data_AF-A0A517NLU9-F1
#
_entry.id   AF-A0A517NLU9-F1
#
_cell.length_a   1.000
_cell.length_b   1.000
_cell.length_c   1.000
_cell.angle_alpha   90.00
_cell.angle_beta   90.00
_cell.angle_gamma   90.00
#
_symmetry.space_group_name_H-M   'P 1'
#
loop_
_entity.id
_entity.type
_entity.pdbx_description
1 polymer ?
#
loop_
_entity_poly.entity_id
_entity_poly.type
_entity_poly.pdbx_seq_one_letter_code
_entity_poly.pdbx_strand_id
1 'polypeptide(L)'
;MRYGNYNLKVGDRDSTLTFGGSVRAAADGDLVPMEGEIGFVEQLQTDLAELGFKLVGTPDGIFGRNTLFALREFQIYCQMPHIAQQRTSSIRYSDSLTQVENPHRYGGPISGVANADTRLQLANWIDHSFRCPLVIECWSMDGDDRKKLYAGSGNIYAQASQNLWGHGEIPESTPRMFARDFSGYYKVPAAHTADELSALGDHWTLNATSGPRSVAPRHTWTESEILPSTLIGTPFASMSAKQRSTFKVVRAVSEVECVGFFDSLNAYDTAILSLGPCHWTFGITSADGSVAEGELCAFMSYVRHADPQAFESVFGFFGASIDEDWTNANGVANGDALWQPSLRKYTGWLSQQNDAGEFVRVNPAIDDANYFKHWHWFYRLSMAGRTNAGFRKCMYDFARVRIRDILTAKFGATAGLPAGTTLGDVYTSERAAALLLRWHVRYPARVIIRGNVTNVFNGSDIGVVETAFKNAGLSGEPTTWTDVDEEALVDGLVQEVERLGNIGFRDTIDYVNRWPDSWGSNYRHYQLPESIGRLSTERGSFQFDEQGLPIAP
;
A
#
# COMPACT_ATOMS: atom_id res chain seq x y z
N MET A 1 38.61 -5.22 -13.32
CA MET A 1 37.19 -5.16 -13.74
C MET A 1 36.38 -5.82 -12.65
N ARG A 2 35.39 -5.13 -12.03
CA ARG A 2 34.59 -5.74 -10.97
C ARG A 2 33.79 -6.94 -11.49
N TYR A 3 33.72 -8.00 -10.69
CA TYR A 3 32.93 -9.22 -10.93
C TYR A 3 33.19 -9.94 -12.27
N GLY A 4 34.45 -9.97 -12.74
CA GLY A 4 34.80 -10.64 -13.99
C GLY A 4 34.16 -10.04 -15.26
N ASN A 5 33.56 -8.84 -15.16
CA ASN A 5 32.79 -8.19 -16.23
C ASN A 5 31.50 -8.94 -16.65
N TYR A 6 30.98 -9.84 -15.82
CA TYR A 6 29.73 -10.56 -16.10
C TYR A 6 28.50 -9.78 -15.63
N ASN A 7 27.38 -9.97 -16.34
CA ASN A 7 26.06 -9.51 -15.92
C ASN A 7 25.48 -10.48 -14.88
N LEU A 8 25.92 -10.35 -13.63
CA LEU A 8 25.50 -11.26 -12.56
C LEU A 8 23.99 -11.15 -12.33
N LYS A 9 23.32 -12.30 -12.19
CA LYS A 9 21.86 -12.41 -12.05
C LYS A 9 21.45 -13.64 -11.24
N VAL A 10 20.15 -13.73 -10.92
CA VAL A 10 19.59 -14.87 -10.19
C VAL A 10 20.01 -16.20 -10.82
N GLY A 11 20.51 -17.11 -9.98
CA GLY A 11 21.01 -18.43 -10.39
C GLY A 11 22.53 -18.50 -10.56
N ASP A 12 23.23 -17.37 -10.64
CA ASP A 12 24.70 -17.33 -10.61
C ASP A 12 25.24 -17.76 -9.24
N ARG A 13 26.35 -18.50 -9.25
CA ARG A 13 26.93 -19.13 -8.05
C ARG A 13 28.44 -19.31 -8.18
N ASP A 14 29.17 -18.90 -7.15
CA ASP A 14 30.62 -19.01 -7.11
C ASP A 14 31.10 -20.47 -7.06
N SER A 15 30.41 -21.33 -6.28
CA SER A 15 30.78 -22.75 -6.12
C SER A 15 30.68 -23.59 -7.39
N THR A 16 29.92 -23.13 -8.38
CA THR A 16 29.79 -23.78 -9.70
C THR A 16 30.39 -22.96 -10.83
N LEU A 17 31.07 -21.85 -10.50
CA LEU A 17 31.58 -20.87 -11.46
C LEU A 17 30.52 -20.44 -12.49
N THR A 18 29.25 -20.33 -12.06
CA THR A 18 28.16 -19.90 -12.94
C THR A 18 28.04 -18.39 -12.89
N PHE A 19 28.41 -17.71 -13.98
CA PHE A 19 28.38 -16.24 -14.09
C PHE A 19 27.72 -15.78 -15.39
N GLY A 20 26.77 -14.86 -15.29
CA GLY A 20 25.97 -14.41 -16.43
C GLY A 20 24.99 -15.47 -16.94
N GLY A 21 24.66 -16.47 -16.11
CA GLY A 21 23.79 -17.60 -16.45
C GLY A 21 24.49 -18.74 -17.19
N SER A 22 25.82 -18.83 -17.14
CA SER A 22 26.59 -19.91 -17.75
C SER A 22 27.78 -20.30 -16.89
N VAL A 23 28.11 -21.59 -16.85
CA VAL A 23 29.33 -22.10 -16.21
C VAL A 23 30.54 -21.53 -16.95
N ARG A 24 31.54 -21.06 -16.21
CA ARG A 24 32.77 -20.46 -16.71
C ARG A 24 33.98 -21.33 -16.39
N ALA A 25 34.95 -21.33 -17.29
CA ALA A 25 36.19 -22.05 -17.09
C ALA A 25 37.40 -21.25 -17.59
N ALA A 26 38.44 -21.16 -16.76
CA ALA A 26 39.72 -20.57 -17.17
C ALA A 26 40.30 -21.23 -18.43
N ALA A 27 40.04 -22.54 -18.61
CA ALA A 27 40.44 -23.29 -19.81
C ALA A 27 39.81 -22.77 -21.10
N ASP A 28 38.63 -22.14 -21.01
CA ASP A 28 37.91 -21.53 -22.13
C ASP A 28 38.30 -20.05 -22.34
N GLY A 29 39.26 -19.55 -21.54
CA GLY A 29 39.68 -18.15 -21.55
C GLY A 29 38.74 -17.22 -20.78
N ASP A 30 37.76 -17.77 -20.05
CA ASP A 30 36.87 -16.99 -19.19
C ASP A 30 37.63 -16.42 -17.98
N LEU A 31 37.23 -15.24 -17.54
CA LEU A 31 37.65 -14.71 -16.24
C LEU A 31 36.95 -15.48 -15.13
N VAL A 32 37.71 -16.07 -14.22
CA VAL A 32 37.21 -16.73 -13.00
C VAL A 32 38.08 -16.30 -11.82
N PRO A 33 37.54 -16.29 -10.59
CA PRO A 33 38.35 -16.04 -9.39
C PRO A 33 39.51 -17.03 -9.30
N MET A 34 40.70 -16.58 -8.91
CA MET A 34 41.82 -17.49 -8.65
C MET A 34 41.55 -18.32 -7.38
N GLU A 35 42.26 -19.43 -7.23
CA GLU A 35 42.15 -20.26 -6.03
C GLU A 35 42.46 -19.44 -4.77
N GLY A 36 41.51 -19.41 -3.83
CA GLY A 36 41.61 -18.63 -2.59
C GLY A 36 41.16 -17.17 -2.70
N GLU A 37 40.78 -16.68 -3.89
CA GLU A 37 40.13 -15.38 -4.05
C GLU A 37 38.64 -15.46 -3.72
N ILE A 38 38.08 -14.32 -3.30
CA ILE A 38 36.64 -14.16 -3.12
C ILE A 38 35.91 -14.36 -4.45
N GLY A 39 34.79 -15.06 -4.40
CA GLY A 39 33.93 -15.26 -5.56
C GLY A 39 33.33 -13.96 -6.10
N PHE A 40 32.93 -13.94 -7.37
CA PHE A 40 32.36 -12.73 -7.96
C PHE A 40 30.98 -12.37 -7.38
N VAL A 41 30.17 -13.38 -7.04
CA VAL A 41 28.87 -13.16 -6.40
C VAL A 41 29.07 -12.74 -4.95
N GLU A 42 29.96 -13.41 -4.21
CA GLU A 42 30.29 -13.06 -2.83
C GLU A 42 30.87 -11.63 -2.72
N GLN A 43 31.71 -11.21 -3.65
CA GLN A 43 32.22 -9.83 -3.72
C GLN A 43 31.09 -8.83 -3.97
N LEU A 44 30.16 -9.12 -4.89
CA LEU A 44 28.99 -8.27 -5.13
C LEU A 44 28.12 -8.13 -3.87
N GLN A 45 27.89 -9.23 -3.15
CA GLN A 45 27.12 -9.21 -1.90
C GLN A 45 27.81 -8.38 -0.81
N THR A 46 29.14 -8.54 -0.69
CA THR A 46 29.97 -7.76 0.23
C THR A 46 29.91 -6.26 -0.08
N ASP A 47 30.04 -5.91 -1.37
CA ASP A 47 29.96 -4.54 -1.87
C ASP A 47 28.59 -3.91 -1.56
N LEU A 48 27.48 -4.60 -1.86
CA LEU A 48 26.13 -4.14 -1.53
C LEU A 48 25.95 -3.92 -0.03
N ALA A 49 26.45 -4.85 0.79
CA ALA A 49 26.38 -4.73 2.23
C ALA A 49 27.20 -3.53 2.75
N GLU A 50 28.37 -3.24 2.17
CA GLU A 50 29.18 -2.07 2.50
C GLU A 50 28.45 -0.76 2.16
N LEU A 51 27.81 -0.72 1.00
CA LEU A 51 27.04 0.42 0.51
C LEU A 51 25.73 0.67 1.29
N GLY A 52 25.42 -0.17 2.27
CA GLY A 52 24.25 -0.02 3.15
C GLY A 52 23.02 -0.81 2.70
N PHE A 53 23.13 -1.66 1.68
CA PHE A 53 22.05 -2.52 1.18
C PHE A 53 22.00 -3.86 1.93
N LYS A 54 21.72 -3.80 3.23
CA LYS A 54 21.79 -4.97 4.14
C LYS A 54 20.73 -6.04 3.84
N LEU A 55 19.73 -5.73 3.00
CA LEU A 55 18.79 -6.70 2.46
C LEU A 55 19.48 -7.90 1.79
N VAL A 56 20.70 -7.74 1.29
CA VAL A 56 21.49 -8.83 0.69
C VAL A 56 21.78 -9.98 1.66
N GLY A 57 21.78 -9.72 2.97
CA GLY A 57 22.10 -10.70 4.00
C GLY A 57 23.60 -11.00 4.12
N THR A 58 23.92 -12.17 4.65
CA THR A 58 25.31 -12.66 4.74
C THR A 58 25.80 -13.08 3.34
N PRO A 59 26.96 -12.57 2.87
CA PRO A 59 27.55 -13.05 1.63
C PRO A 59 27.78 -14.57 1.67
N ASP A 60 27.28 -15.28 0.66
CA ASP A 60 27.30 -16.74 0.54
C ASP A 60 27.72 -17.22 -0.86
N GLY A 61 28.00 -16.29 -1.78
CA GLY A 61 28.37 -16.60 -3.16
C GLY A 61 27.24 -17.15 -4.01
N ILE A 62 25.98 -17.05 -3.56
CA ILE A 62 24.78 -17.47 -4.29
C ILE A 62 23.93 -16.25 -4.64
N PHE A 63 23.73 -16.00 -5.93
CA PHE A 63 22.87 -14.92 -6.38
C PHE A 63 21.42 -15.37 -6.25
N GLY A 64 20.89 -15.22 -5.05
CA GLY A 64 19.50 -15.51 -4.70
C GLY A 64 18.59 -14.28 -4.75
N ARG A 65 17.40 -14.45 -4.19
CA ARG A 65 16.36 -13.42 -4.12
C ARG A 65 16.80 -12.17 -3.36
N ASN A 66 17.52 -12.33 -2.25
CA ASN A 66 17.99 -11.21 -1.45
C ASN A 66 19.01 -10.36 -2.22
N THR A 67 19.92 -10.98 -2.98
CA THR A 67 20.85 -10.28 -3.88
C THR A 67 20.11 -9.56 -5.00
N LEU A 68 19.10 -10.19 -5.60
CA LEU A 68 18.22 -9.54 -6.58
C LEU A 68 17.57 -8.27 -5.99
N PHE A 69 16.92 -8.39 -4.84
CA PHE A 69 16.23 -7.26 -4.22
C PHE A 69 17.19 -6.15 -3.78
N ALA A 70 18.33 -6.50 -3.20
CA ALA A 70 19.35 -5.51 -2.83
C ALA A 70 19.88 -4.75 -4.06
N LEU A 71 20.07 -5.44 -5.20
CA LEU A 71 20.48 -4.79 -6.44
C LEU A 71 19.40 -3.88 -7.04
N ARG A 72 18.13 -4.29 -7.01
CA ARG A 72 17.02 -3.42 -7.44
C ARG A 72 16.98 -2.15 -6.60
N GLU A 73 17.11 -2.29 -5.29
CA GLU A 73 17.16 -1.16 -4.36
C GLU A 73 18.39 -0.28 -4.64
N PHE A 74 19.58 -0.86 -4.85
CA PHE A 74 20.76 -0.11 -5.25
C PHE A 74 20.52 0.71 -6.51
N GLN A 75 19.99 0.09 -7.56
CA GLN A 75 19.69 0.77 -8.82
C GLN A 75 18.71 1.93 -8.60
N ILE A 76 17.64 1.73 -7.82
CA ILE A 76 16.65 2.77 -7.46
C ILE A 76 17.34 3.97 -6.80
N TYR A 77 18.10 3.74 -5.73
CA TYR A 77 18.74 4.82 -4.99
C TYR A 77 19.86 5.49 -5.80
N CYS A 78 20.46 4.79 -6.76
CA CYS A 78 21.41 5.37 -7.71
C CYS A 78 20.79 6.35 -8.69
N GLN A 79 19.47 6.35 -8.90
CA GLN A 79 18.79 7.34 -9.75
C GLN A 79 18.51 8.65 -9.01
N MET A 80 18.57 8.64 -7.68
CA MET A 80 18.14 9.77 -6.86
C MET A 80 19.06 10.99 -7.00
N PRO A 81 18.51 12.21 -6.84
CA PRO A 81 19.28 13.43 -7.00
C PRO A 81 20.35 13.61 -5.95
N HIS A 82 20.09 13.16 -4.73
CA HIS A 82 21.05 13.15 -3.65
C HIS A 82 21.22 11.73 -3.09
N ILE A 83 22.39 11.50 -2.51
CA ILE A 83 22.79 10.24 -1.91
C ILE A 83 23.45 10.52 -0.56
N ALA A 84 23.62 9.49 0.26
CA ALA A 84 24.40 9.61 1.48
C ALA A 84 25.89 9.39 1.18
N GLN A 85 26.76 10.15 1.83
CA GLN A 85 28.19 9.92 1.86
C GLN A 85 28.63 9.72 3.31
N GLN A 86 29.36 8.64 3.56
CA GLN A 86 29.96 8.38 4.87
C GLN A 86 31.22 9.24 5.02
N ARG A 87 31.25 10.15 5.99
CA ARG A 87 32.39 11.08 6.21
C ARG A 87 33.11 10.90 7.54
N THR A 88 32.44 10.30 8.52
CA THR A 88 32.96 10.09 9.86
C THR A 88 32.64 8.68 10.33
N SER A 89 33.21 8.29 11.47
CA SER A 89 32.68 7.18 12.25
C SER A 89 31.76 7.75 13.32
N SER A 90 30.61 7.11 13.53
CA SER A 90 29.68 7.43 14.61
C SER A 90 29.11 6.14 15.17
N ILE A 91 28.73 6.16 16.45
CA ILE A 91 28.04 5.03 17.10
C ILE A 91 26.68 4.79 16.44
N ARG A 92 25.98 5.88 16.08
CA ARG A 92 24.74 5.83 15.32
C ARG A 92 25.07 5.98 13.84
N TYR A 93 24.73 4.97 13.05
CA TYR A 93 25.08 4.87 11.64
C TYR A 93 24.63 6.09 10.85
N SER A 94 23.39 6.55 11.02
CA SER A 94 22.90 7.69 10.25
C SER A 94 23.60 9.01 10.59
N ASP A 95 24.23 9.13 11.76
CA ASP A 95 25.04 10.30 12.14
C ASP A 95 26.44 10.30 11.51
N SER A 96 26.84 9.17 10.89
CA SER A 96 28.07 9.09 10.08
C SER A 96 27.87 9.58 8.64
N LEU A 97 26.62 9.79 8.24
CA LEU A 97 26.21 10.09 6.89
C LEU A 97 25.92 11.58 6.71
N THR A 98 26.23 12.08 5.52
CA THR A 98 25.87 13.43 5.07
C THR A 98 25.22 13.35 3.70
N GLN A 99 24.23 14.20 3.43
CA GLN A 99 23.66 14.33 2.10
C GLN A 99 24.69 14.97 1.15
N VAL A 100 24.83 14.40 -0.05
CA VAL A 100 25.58 14.98 -1.16
C VAL A 100 24.80 14.86 -2.46
N GLU A 101 25.05 15.76 -3.41
CA GLU A 101 24.59 15.60 -4.80
C GLU A 101 25.07 14.26 -5.36
N ASN A 102 24.24 13.59 -6.15
CA ASN A 102 24.62 12.38 -6.87
C ASN A 102 25.24 12.76 -8.24
N PRO A 103 26.58 12.69 -8.38
CA PRO A 103 27.27 13.16 -9.59
C PRO A 103 27.06 12.22 -10.80
N HIS A 104 26.63 10.98 -10.55
CA HIS A 104 26.53 9.93 -11.56
C HIS A 104 25.23 9.17 -11.37
N ARG A 105 24.11 9.77 -11.77
CA ARG A 105 22.80 9.11 -11.66
C ARG A 105 22.73 7.90 -12.59
N TYR A 106 22.22 6.80 -12.07
CA TYR A 106 21.92 5.61 -12.86
C TYR A 106 20.78 5.90 -13.84
N GLY A 107 20.95 5.55 -15.11
CA GLY A 107 19.95 5.74 -16.17
C GLY A 107 19.43 4.44 -16.77
N GLY A 108 19.93 3.29 -16.30
CA GLY A 108 19.52 1.97 -16.78
C GLY A 108 18.23 1.46 -16.13
N PRO A 109 17.81 0.24 -16.48
CA PRO A 109 16.61 -0.37 -15.92
C PRO A 109 16.82 -0.81 -14.47
N ILE A 110 15.76 -0.76 -13.67
CA ILE A 110 15.69 -1.36 -12.32
C ILE A 110 15.44 -2.85 -12.49
N SER A 111 16.45 -3.60 -12.92
CA SER A 111 16.35 -5.01 -13.28
C SER A 111 16.76 -5.97 -12.17
N GLY A 112 17.60 -5.52 -11.24
CA GLY A 112 18.27 -6.37 -10.27
C GLY A 112 19.39 -7.22 -10.88
N VAL A 113 19.84 -6.91 -12.09
CA VAL A 113 21.01 -7.53 -12.74
C VAL A 113 22.21 -6.61 -12.58
N ALA A 114 23.38 -7.17 -12.21
CA ALA A 114 24.64 -6.42 -12.16
C ALA A 114 25.23 -6.21 -13.57
N ASN A 115 24.47 -5.54 -14.45
CA ASN A 115 24.87 -5.20 -15.82
C ASN A 115 26.02 -4.17 -15.85
N ALA A 116 26.52 -3.82 -17.04
CA ALA A 116 27.67 -2.93 -17.19
C ALA A 116 27.49 -1.58 -16.46
N ASP A 117 26.32 -0.95 -16.61
CA ASP A 117 26.00 0.32 -15.96
C ASP A 117 25.90 0.17 -14.44
N THR A 118 25.30 -0.91 -13.96
CA THR A 118 25.21 -1.21 -12.52
C THR A 118 26.60 -1.43 -11.91
N ARG A 119 27.50 -2.15 -12.61
CA ARG A 119 28.89 -2.36 -12.15
C ARG A 119 29.68 -1.07 -12.11
N LEU A 120 29.48 -0.18 -13.10
CA LEU A 120 30.09 1.14 -13.11
C LEU A 120 29.65 1.95 -11.88
N GLN A 121 28.36 1.92 -11.55
CA GLN A 121 27.86 2.63 -10.37
C GLN A 121 28.33 2.01 -9.06
N LEU A 122 28.39 0.68 -8.94
CA LEU A 122 28.93 0.01 -7.76
C LEU A 122 30.37 0.43 -7.50
N ALA A 123 31.21 0.45 -8.55
CA ALA A 123 32.59 0.92 -8.43
C ALA A 123 32.65 2.37 -7.96
N ASN A 124 31.91 3.25 -8.64
CA ASN A 124 31.87 4.67 -8.30
C ASN A 124 31.39 4.93 -6.86
N TRP A 125 30.36 4.22 -6.40
CA TRP A 125 29.83 4.38 -5.04
C TRP A 125 30.81 3.93 -3.97
N ILE A 126 31.53 2.85 -4.20
CA ILE A 126 32.56 2.36 -3.26
C ILE A 126 33.72 3.34 -3.20
N ASP A 127 34.24 3.75 -4.37
CA ASP A 127 35.41 4.63 -4.47
C ASP A 127 35.17 5.99 -3.80
N HIS A 128 33.92 6.46 -3.73
CA HIS A 128 33.54 7.74 -3.11
C HIS A 128 32.87 7.61 -1.73
N SER A 129 32.82 6.40 -1.15
CA SER A 129 32.16 6.12 0.12
C SER A 129 30.69 6.57 0.17
N PHE A 130 29.99 6.44 -0.95
CA PHE A 130 28.54 6.65 -1.02
C PHE A 130 27.80 5.48 -0.35
N ARG A 131 26.61 5.77 0.15
CA ARG A 131 25.74 4.84 0.88
C ARG A 131 24.29 5.03 0.47
N CYS A 132 23.47 4.03 0.76
CA CYS A 132 22.02 4.14 0.67
C CYS A 132 21.55 5.41 1.42
N PRO A 133 20.79 6.31 0.77
CA PRO A 133 20.35 7.56 1.37
C PRO A 133 19.15 7.39 2.31
N LEU A 134 18.53 6.21 2.38
CA LEU A 134 17.47 5.94 3.35
C LEU A 134 17.99 5.03 4.44
N VAL A 135 17.85 5.46 5.69
CA VAL A 135 18.15 4.64 6.87
C VAL A 135 16.89 4.50 7.71
N ILE A 136 16.47 3.26 7.95
CA ILE A 136 15.40 2.93 8.89
C ILE A 136 16.03 2.52 10.23
N GLU A 137 15.63 3.19 11.30
CA GLU A 137 16.14 2.95 12.66
C GLU A 137 14.99 2.49 13.57
N CYS A 138 15.29 1.54 14.45
CA CYS A 138 14.36 1.05 15.47
C CYS A 138 14.71 1.64 16.84
N TRP A 139 13.74 2.29 17.48
CA TRP A 139 13.92 3.04 18.72
C TRP A 139 13.06 2.50 19.86
N SER A 140 13.66 2.37 21.04
CA SER A 140 12.93 2.22 22.29
C SER A 140 12.17 3.51 22.61
N MET A 141 10.91 3.34 23.01
CA MET A 141 9.99 4.44 23.31
C MET A 141 9.61 4.44 24.78
N ASP A 142 9.35 5.62 25.33
CA ASP A 142 8.70 5.82 26.62
C ASP A 142 7.63 6.90 26.42
N GLY A 143 6.37 6.47 26.42
CA GLY A 143 5.30 7.23 25.78
C GLY A 143 5.63 7.46 24.31
N ASP A 144 5.61 8.73 23.89
CA ASP A 144 5.95 9.18 22.53
C ASP A 144 7.41 9.65 22.38
N ASP A 145 8.19 9.62 23.46
CA ASP A 145 9.59 10.03 23.42
C ASP A 145 10.49 8.89 22.94
N ARG A 146 11.33 9.17 21.94
CA ARG A 146 12.47 8.32 21.57
C ARG A 146 13.52 8.38 22.67
N LYS A 147 13.98 7.23 23.17
CA LYS A 147 15.02 7.18 24.23
C LYS A 147 16.38 6.72 23.72
N LYS A 148 16.44 5.55 23.09
CA LYS A 148 17.68 4.96 22.55
C LYS A 148 17.36 4.02 21.39
N LEU A 149 18.35 3.72 20.57
CA LEU A 149 18.26 2.63 19.61
C LEU A 149 17.89 1.33 20.32
N TYR A 150 16.95 0.59 19.75
CA TYR A 150 16.47 -0.65 20.32
C TYR A 150 17.59 -1.71 20.26
N ALA A 151 17.73 -2.52 21.31
CA ALA A 151 18.73 -3.59 21.33
C ALA A 151 18.14 -4.95 21.71
N GLY A 152 16.85 -5.01 22.05
CA GLY A 152 16.23 -6.20 22.62
C GLY A 152 16.79 -6.60 23.99
N SER A 153 16.25 -7.68 24.55
CA SER A 153 16.83 -8.30 25.75
C SER A 153 18.19 -8.91 25.42
N GLY A 154 19.21 -8.68 26.26
CA GLY A 154 20.55 -9.23 26.04
C GLY A 154 21.30 -8.67 24.83
N ASN A 155 20.89 -7.51 24.28
CA ASN A 155 21.51 -6.85 23.13
C ASN A 155 21.45 -7.64 21.80
N ILE A 156 20.50 -8.57 21.65
CA ILE A 156 20.34 -9.40 20.45
C ILE A 156 20.15 -8.60 19.15
N TYR A 157 19.63 -7.36 19.22
CA TYR A 157 19.36 -6.50 18.06
C TYR A 157 20.28 -5.29 17.98
N ALA A 158 21.34 -5.19 18.80
CA ALA A 158 22.15 -3.97 18.90
C ALA A 158 22.75 -3.50 17.56
N GLN A 159 23.05 -4.44 16.64
CA GLN A 159 23.52 -4.12 15.29
C GLN A 159 22.37 -4.02 14.27
N ALA A 160 21.26 -4.74 14.49
CA ALA A 160 20.13 -4.78 13.56
C ALA A 160 19.24 -3.52 13.67
N SER A 161 19.22 -2.82 14.80
CA SER A 161 18.34 -1.66 15.01
C SER A 161 18.70 -0.41 14.20
N GLN A 162 19.75 -0.49 13.39
CA GLN A 162 20.22 0.58 12.54
C GLN A 162 20.25 0.07 11.10
N ASN A 163 19.57 0.80 10.20
CA ASN A 163 19.47 0.46 8.78
C ASN A 163 18.70 -0.85 8.51
N LEU A 164 17.47 -0.92 9.02
CA LEU A 164 16.54 -2.03 8.80
C LEU A 164 16.03 -2.09 7.36
N TRP A 165 15.94 -3.31 6.80
CA TRP A 165 15.38 -3.53 5.46
C TRP A 165 14.13 -4.41 5.50
N GLY A 166 14.31 -5.66 5.90
CA GLY A 166 13.30 -6.70 5.96
C GLY A 166 12.19 -6.35 6.94
N HIS A 167 10.97 -6.63 6.52
CA HIS A 167 9.74 -6.33 7.26
C HIS A 167 9.64 -7.00 8.64
N GLY A 168 10.44 -8.05 8.88
CA GLY A 168 10.46 -8.85 10.10
C GLY A 168 11.82 -8.90 10.81
N GLU A 169 12.77 -8.03 10.46
CA GLU A 169 14.11 -8.01 11.08
C GLU A 169 14.06 -7.77 12.60
N ILE A 170 13.14 -6.91 13.05
CA ILE A 170 12.84 -6.70 14.47
C ILE A 170 11.35 -6.99 14.67
N PRO A 171 10.99 -8.22 15.11
CA PRO A 171 9.61 -8.66 15.24
C PRO A 171 9.01 -8.26 16.60
N GLU A 172 9.21 -7.00 17.00
CA GLU A 172 8.85 -6.49 18.33
C GLU A 172 7.88 -5.32 18.23
N SER A 173 6.78 -5.37 18.98
CA SER A 173 5.69 -4.36 18.90
C SER A 173 5.84 -3.16 19.81
N THR A 174 6.79 -3.21 20.74
CA THR A 174 7.06 -2.12 21.68
C THR A 174 7.95 -1.00 21.12
N PRO A 175 9.02 -1.26 20.34
CA PRO A 175 9.77 -0.19 19.71
C PRO A 175 9.04 0.38 18.48
N ARG A 176 9.52 1.52 18.00
CA ARG A 176 9.02 2.18 16.78
C ARG A 176 10.13 2.38 15.77
N MET A 177 9.75 2.34 14.50
CA MET A 177 10.61 2.51 13.34
C MET A 177 10.53 3.97 12.88
N PHE A 178 11.69 4.55 12.62
CA PHE A 178 11.87 5.92 12.14
C PHE A 178 12.74 5.91 10.88
N ALA A 179 12.44 6.80 9.95
CA ALA A 179 13.22 6.99 8.74
C ALA A 179 14.05 8.27 8.82
N ARG A 180 15.31 8.19 8.36
CA ARG A 180 16.12 9.36 7.99
C ARG A 180 16.41 9.28 6.49
N ASP A 181 16.06 10.32 5.75
CA ASP A 181 16.15 10.34 4.29
C ASP A 181 17.08 11.45 3.80
N PHE A 182 18.20 11.05 3.22
CA PHE A 182 19.20 11.92 2.59
C PHE A 182 18.97 12.05 1.08
N SER A 183 17.93 11.48 0.49
CA SER A 183 17.75 11.47 -0.96
C SER A 183 17.25 12.81 -1.53
N GLY A 184 16.53 13.57 -0.72
CA GLY A 184 15.80 14.76 -1.18
C GLY A 184 14.72 14.44 -2.21
N TYR A 185 14.27 13.18 -2.31
CA TYR A 185 13.27 12.77 -3.29
C TYR A 185 11.89 13.35 -2.98
N TYR A 186 11.49 13.32 -1.70
CA TYR A 186 10.19 13.84 -1.26
C TYR A 186 10.27 15.32 -0.90
N LYS A 187 9.31 16.10 -1.38
CA LYS A 187 9.12 17.49 -0.94
C LYS A 187 8.37 17.51 0.39
N VAL A 188 9.13 17.54 1.49
CA VAL A 188 8.55 17.60 2.84
C VAL A 188 7.84 18.94 3.11
N PRO A 189 6.68 18.96 3.79
CA PRO A 189 6.03 20.18 4.22
C PRO A 189 6.90 20.99 5.19
N ALA A 190 6.67 22.30 5.26
CA ALA A 190 7.50 23.22 6.05
C ALA A 190 7.50 22.95 7.56
N ALA A 191 6.52 22.19 8.08
CA ALA A 191 6.48 21.77 9.48
C ALA A 191 7.53 20.70 9.83
N HIS A 192 8.11 20.04 8.81
CA HIS A 192 9.09 18.97 8.96
C HIS A 192 10.42 19.41 8.36
N THR A 193 11.52 18.89 8.90
CA THR A 193 12.87 19.16 8.34
C THR A 193 13.42 17.92 7.64
N ALA A 194 14.23 18.12 6.60
CA ALA A 194 14.81 17.00 5.84
C ALA A 194 15.74 16.12 6.70
N ASP A 195 16.35 16.68 7.75
CA ASP A 195 17.25 15.96 8.65
C ASP A 195 16.54 15.24 9.82
N GLU A 196 15.22 15.40 9.95
CA GLU A 196 14.45 14.83 11.04
C GLU A 196 14.21 13.31 10.88
N LEU A 197 14.26 12.61 12.01
CA LEU A 197 13.75 11.24 12.10
C LEU A 197 12.22 11.21 12.02
N SER A 198 11.70 10.84 10.85
CA SER A 198 10.27 10.71 10.60
C SER A 198 9.73 9.40 11.15
N ALA A 199 8.73 9.44 12.03
CA ALA A 199 8.05 8.24 12.50
C ALA A 199 7.43 7.48 11.32
N LEU A 200 7.58 6.15 11.31
CA LEU A 200 7.09 5.31 10.21
C LEU A 200 6.08 4.27 10.68
N GLY A 201 6.38 3.53 11.75
CA GLY A 201 5.51 2.43 12.18
C GLY A 201 6.01 1.67 13.40
N ASP A 202 5.26 0.64 13.79
CA ASP A 202 5.69 -0.44 14.67
C ASP A 202 5.61 -1.78 13.92
N HIS A 203 6.19 -2.83 14.50
CA HIS A 203 5.96 -4.19 14.04
C HIS A 203 4.76 -4.77 14.78
N TRP A 204 3.89 -5.48 14.05
CA TRP A 204 2.74 -6.14 14.65
C TRP A 204 2.67 -7.59 14.19
N THR A 205 2.18 -8.43 15.09
CA THR A 205 1.95 -9.86 14.83
C THR A 205 0.47 -10.14 14.99
N LEU A 206 -0.13 -10.74 13.96
CA LEU A 206 -1.49 -11.27 13.99
C LEU A 206 -1.42 -12.75 13.64
N ASN A 207 -1.62 -13.62 14.64
CA ASN A 207 -1.50 -15.07 14.48
C ASN A 207 -0.13 -15.46 13.91
N ALA A 208 -0.10 -16.16 12.76
CA ALA A 208 1.12 -16.60 12.07
C ALA A 208 1.71 -15.55 11.10
N THR A 209 1.01 -14.44 10.89
CA THR A 209 1.46 -13.34 10.01
C THR A 209 1.99 -12.17 10.85
N SER A 210 2.98 -11.46 10.32
CA SER A 210 3.53 -10.28 10.98
C SER A 210 4.13 -9.29 10.00
N GLY A 211 4.35 -8.05 10.44
CA GLY A 211 5.02 -7.04 9.64
C GLY A 211 4.72 -5.61 10.08
N PRO A 212 5.10 -4.63 9.25
CA PRO A 212 4.92 -3.20 9.51
C PRO A 212 3.46 -2.79 9.69
N ARG A 213 3.25 -1.82 10.57
CA ARG A 213 1.98 -1.12 10.73
C ARG A 213 2.25 0.33 11.12
N SER A 214 1.46 1.25 10.59
CA SER A 214 1.41 2.64 11.05
C SER A 214 0.04 2.92 11.67
N VAL A 215 0.02 3.69 12.76
CA VAL A 215 -1.22 4.03 13.48
C VAL A 215 -1.17 5.50 13.91
N ALA A 216 -2.30 6.18 13.81
CA ALA A 216 -2.46 7.53 14.30
C ALA A 216 -2.58 7.56 15.84
N PRO A 217 -2.10 8.62 16.51
CA PRO A 217 -1.37 9.76 15.95
C PRO A 217 0.15 9.52 15.86
N ARG A 218 0.64 8.33 16.24
CA ARG A 218 2.05 8.08 16.51
C ARG A 218 2.94 8.01 15.27
N HIS A 219 2.37 7.56 14.15
CA HIS A 219 3.10 7.25 12.91
C HIS A 219 2.62 8.07 11.72
N THR A 220 1.62 8.93 11.90
CA THR A 220 0.99 9.70 10.83
C THR A 220 1.34 11.17 10.93
N TRP A 221 1.36 11.87 9.81
CA TRP A 221 1.49 13.33 9.78
C TRP A 221 0.13 14.00 9.88
N THR A 222 0.07 15.18 10.49
CA THR A 222 -1.19 15.92 10.54
C THR A 222 -1.63 16.34 9.14
N GLU A 223 -0.68 16.65 8.24
CA GLU A 223 -0.94 17.03 6.85
C GLU A 223 -1.50 15.89 5.98
N SER A 224 -1.35 14.63 6.40
CA SER A 224 -1.89 13.47 5.70
C SER A 224 -3.31 13.10 6.16
N GLU A 225 -3.93 13.88 7.05
CA GLU A 225 -5.32 13.65 7.40
C GLU A 225 -6.24 13.80 6.18
N ILE A 226 -7.20 12.91 6.08
CA ILE A 226 -8.23 12.92 5.05
C ILE A 226 -9.24 14.03 5.37
N LEU A 227 -9.00 15.21 4.80
CA LEU A 227 -9.79 16.43 4.97
C LEU A 227 -10.37 16.87 3.62
N PRO A 228 -11.48 17.62 3.60
CA PRO A 228 -12.02 18.26 2.40
C PRO A 228 -10.98 19.01 1.56
N SER A 229 -10.15 19.82 2.22
CA SER A 229 -9.12 20.63 1.59
C SER A 229 -7.97 19.78 1.02
N THR A 230 -7.59 18.68 1.69
CA THR A 230 -6.51 17.80 1.23
C THR A 230 -6.96 16.85 0.13
N LEU A 231 -8.27 16.56 0.06
CA LEU A 231 -8.89 15.67 -0.90
C LEU A 231 -9.30 16.33 -2.22
N ILE A 232 -10.05 17.43 -2.13
CA ILE A 232 -10.67 18.07 -3.30
C ILE A 232 -10.22 19.53 -3.46
N GLY A 233 -9.27 20.00 -2.65
CA GLY A 233 -8.80 21.39 -2.68
C GLY A 233 -9.82 22.42 -2.22
N THR A 234 -10.99 21.98 -1.74
CA THR A 234 -12.13 22.84 -1.39
C THR A 234 -12.47 22.68 0.09
N PRO A 235 -12.50 23.77 0.88
CA PRO A 235 -12.93 23.71 2.27
C PRO A 235 -14.36 23.18 2.42
N PHE A 236 -14.66 22.51 3.53
CA PHE A 236 -15.97 21.89 3.76
C PHE A 236 -17.16 22.86 3.56
N ALA A 237 -17.01 24.09 4.06
CA ALA A 237 -18.05 25.12 3.96
C ALA A 237 -18.37 25.53 2.51
N SER A 238 -17.44 25.31 1.57
CA SER A 238 -17.58 25.68 0.16
C SER A 238 -17.95 24.51 -0.75
N MET A 239 -18.07 23.29 -0.21
CA MET A 239 -18.50 22.12 -0.97
C MET A 239 -19.95 22.23 -1.41
N SER A 240 -20.30 21.60 -2.53
CA SER A 240 -21.69 21.32 -2.89
C SER A 240 -22.32 20.27 -1.95
N ALA A 241 -23.64 20.12 -1.99
CA ALA A 241 -24.32 19.07 -1.21
C ALA A 241 -23.81 17.67 -1.58
N LYS A 242 -23.69 17.35 -2.89
CA LYS A 242 -23.11 16.10 -3.40
C LYS A 242 -21.70 15.81 -2.86
N GLN A 243 -20.84 16.83 -2.89
CA GLN A 243 -19.46 16.70 -2.38
C GLN A 243 -19.43 16.46 -0.87
N ARG A 244 -20.27 17.16 -0.10
CA ARG A 244 -20.34 16.99 1.36
C ARG A 244 -20.79 15.59 1.75
N SER A 245 -21.91 15.10 1.20
CA SER A 245 -22.43 13.76 1.53
C SER A 245 -21.46 12.66 1.11
N THR A 246 -20.86 12.78 -0.08
CA THR A 246 -19.85 11.81 -0.56
C THR A 246 -18.59 11.82 0.31
N PHE A 247 -18.09 13.01 0.68
CA PHE A 247 -16.95 13.14 1.59
C PHE A 247 -17.24 12.47 2.94
N LYS A 248 -18.40 12.73 3.56
CA LYS A 248 -18.75 12.15 4.87
C LYS A 248 -18.76 10.62 4.83
N VAL A 249 -19.33 10.03 3.78
CA VAL A 249 -19.33 8.57 3.56
C VAL A 249 -17.90 8.02 3.47
N VAL A 250 -17.06 8.59 2.61
CA VAL A 250 -15.66 8.15 2.46
C VAL A 250 -14.87 8.34 3.75
N ARG A 251 -15.05 9.48 4.42
CA ARG A 251 -14.36 9.81 5.67
C ARG A 251 -14.71 8.83 6.78
N ALA A 252 -15.99 8.55 6.99
CA ALA A 252 -16.43 7.62 8.03
C ALA A 252 -15.82 6.22 7.86
N VAL A 253 -15.74 5.71 6.62
CA VAL A 253 -15.09 4.43 6.32
C VAL A 253 -13.56 4.51 6.47
N SER A 254 -12.95 5.62 6.04
CA SER A 254 -11.50 5.81 6.14
C SER A 254 -10.97 5.75 7.57
N GLU A 255 -11.78 6.17 8.56
CA GLU A 255 -11.42 6.08 9.97
C GLU A 255 -11.37 4.64 10.49
N VAL A 256 -12.03 3.71 9.83
CA VAL A 256 -11.85 2.28 10.10
C VAL A 256 -10.63 1.74 9.35
N GLU A 257 -10.49 2.09 8.07
CA GLU A 257 -9.54 1.41 7.18
C GLU A 257 -8.10 1.90 7.29
N CYS A 258 -7.92 3.21 7.40
CA CYS A 258 -6.62 3.87 7.43
C CYS A 258 -6.56 4.91 8.55
N VAL A 259 -7.37 4.70 9.60
CA VAL A 259 -7.51 5.57 10.77
C VAL A 259 -7.71 7.06 10.44
N GLY A 260 -8.20 7.39 9.23
CA GLY A 260 -8.44 8.76 8.78
C GLY A 260 -7.23 9.48 8.18
N PHE A 261 -6.14 8.77 7.84
CA PHE A 261 -4.91 9.35 7.30
C PHE A 261 -4.41 8.59 6.05
N PHE A 262 -3.92 9.32 5.04
CA PHE A 262 -3.39 8.74 3.80
C PHE A 262 -2.09 7.95 3.98
N ASP A 263 -1.34 8.24 5.03
CA ASP A 263 -0.06 7.61 5.35
C ASP A 263 -0.19 6.55 6.45
N SER A 264 -1.41 6.09 6.72
CA SER A 264 -1.66 4.90 7.52
C SER A 264 -1.76 3.66 6.64
N LEU A 265 -0.79 2.77 6.77
CA LEU A 265 -0.64 1.51 6.06
C LEU A 265 -0.60 0.32 7.02
N ASN A 266 -1.03 -0.84 6.52
CA ASN A 266 -0.93 -2.12 7.22
C ASN A 266 -0.18 -3.12 6.34
N ALA A 267 0.71 -3.90 6.92
CA ALA A 267 1.44 -4.95 6.22
C ALA A 267 1.74 -6.14 7.15
N TYR A 268 0.87 -6.40 8.13
CA TYR A 268 1.12 -7.38 9.20
C TYR A 268 0.25 -8.64 9.15
N ASP A 269 -0.80 -8.65 8.33
CA ASP A 269 -1.70 -9.79 8.20
C ASP A 269 -1.47 -10.53 6.85
N THR A 270 -2.48 -11.22 6.34
CA THR A 270 -2.39 -11.92 5.05
C THR A 270 -2.36 -10.97 3.86
N ALA A 271 -2.65 -9.67 4.03
CA ALA A 271 -2.37 -8.70 2.98
C ALA A 271 -0.87 -8.37 2.95
N ILE A 272 -0.27 -8.40 1.75
CA ILE A 272 1.14 -8.04 1.57
C ILE A 272 1.40 -6.62 2.09
N LEU A 273 0.58 -5.68 1.66
CA LEU A 273 0.47 -4.33 2.18
C LEU A 273 -0.89 -3.78 1.76
N SER A 274 -1.44 -2.88 2.56
CA SER A 274 -2.65 -2.16 2.25
C SER A 274 -2.62 -0.71 2.69
N LEU A 275 -3.40 0.13 1.99
CA LEU A 275 -3.51 1.55 2.27
C LEU A 275 -4.84 2.16 1.81
N GLY A 276 -5.04 3.42 2.21
CA GLY A 276 -6.08 4.29 1.68
C GLY A 276 -7.47 4.11 2.29
N PRO A 277 -8.43 4.96 1.89
CA PRO A 277 -9.76 5.04 2.51
C PRO A 277 -10.58 3.74 2.48
N CYS A 278 -10.23 2.82 1.60
CA CYS A 278 -10.91 1.53 1.42
C CYS A 278 -9.98 0.32 1.59
N HIS A 279 -8.81 0.50 2.22
CA HIS A 279 -7.91 -0.61 2.58
C HIS A 279 -7.45 -1.48 1.40
N TRP A 280 -7.16 -0.87 0.25
CA TRP A 280 -6.80 -1.63 -0.95
C TRP A 280 -5.48 -2.39 -0.73
N THR A 281 -5.48 -3.69 -1.01
CA THR A 281 -4.34 -4.60 -0.78
C THR A 281 -3.51 -4.78 -2.05
N PHE A 282 -2.18 -4.92 -1.96
CA PHE A 282 -1.37 -5.39 -3.10
C PHE A 282 -1.75 -6.80 -3.55
N GLY A 283 -2.01 -7.65 -2.57
CA GLY A 283 -2.40 -9.04 -2.76
C GLY A 283 -2.69 -9.69 -1.42
N ILE A 284 -3.38 -10.82 -1.46
CA ILE A 284 -3.74 -11.60 -0.28
C ILE A 284 -3.07 -12.96 -0.36
N THR A 285 -2.26 -13.29 0.64
CA THR A 285 -1.53 -14.56 0.72
C THR A 285 -2.45 -15.70 1.12
N SER A 286 -2.28 -16.85 0.49
CA SER A 286 -2.91 -18.11 0.85
C SER A 286 -1.95 -19.00 1.64
N ALA A 287 -2.49 -20.01 2.33
CA ALA A 287 -1.70 -20.95 3.14
C ALA A 287 -0.72 -21.81 2.31
N ASP A 288 -0.96 -21.96 1.01
CA ASP A 288 -0.08 -22.66 0.06
C ASP A 288 1.07 -21.78 -0.48
N GLY A 289 1.17 -20.53 -0.03
CA GLY A 289 2.20 -19.58 -0.46
C GLY A 289 1.85 -18.83 -1.75
N SER A 290 0.71 -19.10 -2.38
CA SER A 290 0.21 -18.31 -3.50
C SER A 290 -0.31 -16.94 -3.04
N VAL A 291 -0.32 -15.96 -3.93
CA VAL A 291 -0.86 -14.63 -3.66
C VAL A 291 -1.93 -14.28 -4.68
N ALA A 292 -3.14 -13.97 -4.18
CA ALA A 292 -4.24 -13.50 -5.01
C ALA A 292 -4.08 -12.02 -5.33
N GLU A 293 -4.59 -11.62 -6.50
CA GLU A 293 -4.62 -10.24 -6.97
C GLU A 293 -5.36 -9.29 -6.03
N GLY A 294 -4.84 -8.06 -5.93
CA GLY A 294 -5.29 -7.07 -4.96
C GLY A 294 -5.84 -5.80 -5.60
N GLU A 295 -6.67 -5.08 -4.84
CA GLU A 295 -7.29 -3.83 -5.29
C GLU A 295 -6.30 -2.66 -5.38
N LEU A 296 -5.15 -2.73 -4.68
CA LEU A 296 -4.13 -1.68 -4.72
C LEU A 296 -3.45 -1.61 -6.09
N CYS A 297 -3.31 -2.76 -6.75
CA CYS A 297 -2.80 -2.85 -8.11
C CYS A 297 -3.77 -2.18 -9.11
N ALA A 298 -5.08 -2.40 -8.95
CA ALA A 298 -6.06 -1.70 -9.77
C ALA A 298 -6.05 -0.19 -9.51
N PHE A 299 -5.91 0.23 -8.24
CA PHE A 299 -5.73 1.63 -7.89
C PHE A 299 -4.49 2.23 -8.56
N MET A 300 -3.35 1.54 -8.53
CA MET A 300 -2.13 1.99 -9.22
C MET A 300 -2.34 2.18 -10.73
N SER A 301 -3.04 1.26 -11.38
CA SER A 301 -3.39 1.39 -12.80
C SER A 301 -4.30 2.59 -13.05
N TYR A 302 -5.24 2.87 -12.13
CA TYR A 302 -6.04 4.09 -12.15
C TYR A 302 -5.17 5.35 -11.98
N VAL A 303 -4.21 5.38 -11.05
CA VAL A 303 -3.27 6.52 -10.91
C VAL A 303 -2.47 6.70 -12.20
N ARG A 304 -1.97 5.61 -12.81
CA ARG A 304 -1.25 5.66 -14.10
C ARG A 304 -2.06 6.34 -15.20
N HIS A 305 -3.38 6.14 -15.20
CA HIS A 305 -4.29 6.79 -16.14
C HIS A 305 -4.64 8.24 -15.74
N ALA A 306 -5.07 8.44 -14.50
CA ALA A 306 -5.67 9.69 -14.04
C ALA A 306 -4.63 10.78 -13.70
N ASP A 307 -3.45 10.38 -13.23
CA ASP A 307 -2.33 11.27 -12.93
C ASP A 307 -0.99 10.55 -13.19
N PRO A 308 -0.55 10.48 -14.47
CA PRO A 308 0.69 9.81 -14.84
C PRO A 308 1.93 10.35 -14.13
N GLN A 309 1.94 11.64 -13.77
CA GLN A 309 3.05 12.26 -13.04
C GLN A 309 3.10 11.74 -11.60
N ALA A 310 1.94 11.66 -10.92
CA ALA A 310 1.86 11.04 -9.62
C ALA A 310 2.28 9.56 -9.67
N PHE A 311 1.81 8.81 -10.67
CA PHE A 311 2.20 7.42 -10.87
C PHE A 311 3.72 7.26 -11.01
N GLU A 312 4.33 8.05 -11.89
CA GLU A 312 5.78 8.02 -12.11
C GLU A 312 6.51 8.31 -10.80
N SER A 313 6.11 9.34 -10.06
CA SER A 313 6.76 9.70 -8.80
C SER A 313 6.55 8.71 -7.64
N VAL A 314 5.49 7.89 -7.66
CA VAL A 314 5.16 6.98 -6.55
C VAL A 314 5.52 5.54 -6.84
N PHE A 315 5.53 5.12 -8.11
CA PHE A 315 5.74 3.73 -8.51
C PHE A 315 6.73 3.60 -9.67
N GLY A 316 6.54 4.37 -10.75
CA GLY A 316 7.34 4.26 -11.98
C GLY A 316 8.83 4.48 -11.76
N PHE A 317 9.19 5.52 -11.00
CA PHE A 317 10.56 5.83 -10.60
C PHE A 317 11.24 4.67 -9.84
N PHE A 318 10.46 3.86 -9.12
CA PHE A 318 10.96 2.71 -8.36
C PHE A 318 10.97 1.42 -9.19
N GLY A 319 10.77 1.49 -10.51
CA GLY A 319 10.76 0.35 -11.41
C GLY A 319 9.58 -0.61 -11.17
N ALA A 320 8.48 -0.11 -10.62
CA ALA A 320 7.25 -0.87 -10.38
C ALA A 320 6.10 -0.36 -11.26
N SER A 321 5.30 -1.28 -11.75
CA SER A 321 4.12 -0.99 -12.56
C SER A 321 3.04 -2.05 -12.34
N ILE A 322 1.96 -1.96 -13.11
CA ILE A 322 0.84 -2.90 -13.11
C ILE A 322 0.79 -3.61 -14.45
N ASP A 323 0.57 -4.92 -14.41
CA ASP A 323 0.49 -5.78 -15.59
C ASP A 323 -0.70 -5.40 -16.48
N GLU A 324 -1.81 -4.99 -15.87
CA GLU A 324 -3.04 -4.56 -16.54
C GLU A 324 -3.21 -3.03 -16.61
N ASP A 325 -3.86 -2.54 -17.67
CA ASP A 325 -4.17 -1.12 -17.89
C ASP A 325 -5.61 -0.75 -17.51
N TRP A 326 -5.78 0.47 -16.97
CA TRP A 326 -7.11 1.07 -16.76
C TRP A 326 -7.82 1.39 -18.09
N THR A 327 -7.04 1.66 -19.13
CA THR A 327 -7.55 1.91 -20.48
C THR A 327 -7.53 0.62 -21.27
N ASN A 328 -8.69 0.18 -21.76
CA ASN A 328 -8.78 -1.06 -22.52
C ASN A 328 -8.17 -0.95 -23.93
N ALA A 329 -8.12 -2.07 -24.65
CA ALA A 329 -7.54 -2.15 -26.00
C ALA A 329 -8.20 -1.21 -27.04
N ASN A 330 -9.41 -0.72 -26.77
CA ASN A 330 -10.12 0.24 -27.63
C ASN A 330 -9.87 1.71 -27.25
N GLY A 331 -8.96 1.98 -26.29
CA GLY A 331 -8.68 3.33 -25.81
C GLY A 331 -9.71 3.87 -24.81
N VAL A 332 -10.58 3.01 -24.26
CA VAL A 332 -11.62 3.42 -23.31
C VAL A 332 -11.14 3.23 -21.88
N ALA A 333 -11.11 4.32 -21.11
CA ALA A 333 -10.68 4.33 -19.71
C ALA A 333 -11.81 3.93 -18.75
N ASN A 334 -12.11 2.62 -18.70
CA ASN A 334 -13.20 2.06 -17.91
C ASN A 334 -12.77 0.98 -16.90
N GLY A 335 -11.47 0.64 -16.84
CA GLY A 335 -10.95 -0.37 -15.92
C GLY A 335 -11.36 -1.81 -16.25
N ASP A 336 -11.84 -2.09 -17.47
CA ASP A 336 -12.37 -3.40 -17.88
C ASP A 336 -11.38 -4.56 -17.65
N ALA A 337 -10.10 -4.36 -17.96
CA ALA A 337 -9.06 -5.38 -17.74
C ALA A 337 -8.84 -5.74 -16.27
N LEU A 338 -9.26 -4.87 -15.34
CA LEU A 338 -9.13 -5.04 -13.90
C LEU A 338 -10.45 -5.45 -13.24
N TRP A 339 -11.56 -5.45 -13.99
CA TRP A 339 -12.89 -5.55 -13.44
C TRP A 339 -13.24 -6.98 -13.02
N GLN A 340 -13.65 -7.14 -11.76
CA GLN A 340 -14.21 -8.39 -11.24
C GLN A 340 -15.73 -8.25 -11.13
N PRO A 341 -16.51 -8.56 -12.20
CA PRO A 341 -17.95 -8.29 -12.24
C PRO A 341 -18.74 -9.02 -11.17
N SER A 342 -18.29 -10.20 -10.73
CA SER A 342 -18.97 -11.00 -9.73
C SER A 342 -19.05 -10.31 -8.37
N LEU A 343 -18.06 -9.49 -8.03
CA LEU A 343 -17.95 -8.77 -6.76
C LEU A 343 -18.00 -7.26 -6.93
N ARG A 344 -18.08 -6.75 -8.17
CA ARG A 344 -18.07 -5.33 -8.52
C ARG A 344 -16.93 -4.54 -7.87
N LYS A 345 -15.73 -5.08 -8.01
CA LYS A 345 -14.47 -4.46 -7.58
C LYS A 345 -13.41 -4.60 -8.67
N TYR A 346 -12.28 -3.92 -8.49
CA TYR A 346 -11.16 -3.97 -9.44
C TYR A 346 -9.95 -4.62 -8.78
N THR A 347 -9.32 -5.58 -9.45
CA THR A 347 -8.10 -6.26 -8.98
C THR A 347 -7.09 -6.35 -10.11
N GLY A 348 -5.81 -6.41 -9.77
CA GLY A 348 -4.74 -6.64 -10.74
C GLY A 348 -3.46 -7.09 -10.05
N TRP A 349 -2.35 -7.07 -10.79
CA TRP A 349 -1.07 -7.55 -10.28
C TRP A 349 0.13 -6.69 -10.66
N LEU A 350 1.19 -6.86 -9.88
CA LEU A 350 2.44 -6.11 -10.01
C LEU A 350 3.25 -6.58 -11.22
N SER A 351 3.91 -5.62 -11.86
CA SER A 351 4.98 -5.85 -12.83
C SER A 351 6.23 -5.05 -12.46
N GLN A 352 7.39 -5.54 -12.88
CA GLN A 352 8.70 -4.97 -12.56
C GLN A 352 9.59 -4.96 -13.81
N GLN A 353 10.49 -3.97 -13.90
CA GLN A 353 11.43 -3.90 -15.02
C GLN A 353 12.39 -5.11 -15.04
N ASN A 354 12.57 -5.68 -16.23
CA ASN A 354 13.63 -6.62 -16.58
C ASN A 354 14.89 -5.87 -17.09
N ASP A 355 15.94 -6.60 -17.48
CA ASP A 355 17.20 -5.98 -17.95
C ASP A 355 17.09 -5.32 -19.33
N ALA A 356 16.00 -5.57 -20.08
CA ALA A 356 15.67 -4.85 -21.30
C ALA A 356 14.85 -3.57 -21.03
N GLY A 357 14.48 -3.30 -19.77
CA GLY A 357 13.62 -2.18 -19.38
C GLY A 357 12.13 -2.44 -19.57
N GLU A 358 11.74 -3.66 -19.95
CA GLU A 358 10.34 -4.04 -20.11
C GLU A 358 9.75 -4.41 -18.75
N PHE A 359 8.49 -4.04 -18.51
CA PHE A 359 7.77 -4.47 -17.33
C PHE A 359 7.24 -5.89 -17.52
N VAL A 360 7.66 -6.78 -16.62
CA VAL A 360 7.26 -8.19 -16.59
C VAL A 360 6.49 -8.47 -15.31
N ARG A 361 5.40 -9.23 -15.41
CA ARG A 361 4.59 -9.67 -14.28
C ARG A 361 5.45 -10.33 -13.19
N VAL A 362 5.27 -9.89 -11.95
CA VAL A 362 5.93 -10.50 -10.78
C VAL A 362 5.30 -11.88 -10.51
N ASN A 363 6.11 -12.87 -10.16
CA ASN A 363 5.61 -14.19 -9.76
C ASN A 363 4.66 -14.06 -8.55
N PRO A 364 3.40 -14.57 -8.60
CA PRO A 364 2.42 -14.44 -7.53
C PRO A 364 2.67 -15.42 -6.36
N ALA A 365 3.89 -15.40 -5.83
CA ALA A 365 4.34 -16.17 -4.68
C ALA A 365 4.70 -15.23 -3.52
N ILE A 366 4.42 -15.68 -2.29
CA ILE A 366 4.58 -14.86 -1.07
C ILE A 366 5.99 -14.29 -0.93
N ASP A 367 7.02 -15.06 -1.25
CA ASP A 367 8.40 -14.62 -1.12
C ASP A 367 8.75 -13.46 -2.07
N ASP A 368 8.20 -13.47 -3.28
CA ASP A 368 8.45 -12.43 -4.28
C ASP A 368 7.60 -11.19 -3.97
N ALA A 369 6.36 -11.39 -3.51
CA ALA A 369 5.48 -10.32 -3.09
C ALA A 369 5.96 -9.60 -1.81
N ASN A 370 6.63 -10.31 -0.89
CA ASN A 370 7.14 -9.74 0.37
C ASN A 370 8.19 -8.63 0.15
N TYR A 371 8.80 -8.52 -1.04
CA TYR A 371 9.62 -7.37 -1.40
C TYR A 371 8.90 -6.04 -1.14
N PHE A 372 7.63 -5.95 -1.54
CA PHE A 372 6.80 -4.73 -1.43
C PHE A 372 6.27 -4.46 -0.01
N LYS A 373 6.59 -5.35 0.94
CA LYS A 373 6.24 -5.27 2.35
C LYS A 373 7.41 -4.76 3.22
N HIS A 374 8.63 -4.73 2.68
CA HIS A 374 9.83 -4.27 3.38
C HIS A 374 9.74 -2.79 3.79
N TRP A 375 10.52 -2.40 4.81
CA TRP A 375 10.45 -1.08 5.42
C TRP A 375 10.67 0.07 4.42
N HIS A 376 11.48 -0.17 3.38
CA HIS A 376 11.73 0.81 2.33
C HIS A 376 10.50 1.04 1.44
N TRP A 377 9.76 0.00 1.07
CA TRP A 377 8.48 0.15 0.37
C TRP A 377 7.40 0.76 1.26
N PHE A 378 7.35 0.35 2.53
CA PHE A 378 6.46 0.94 3.53
C PHE A 378 6.71 2.44 3.69
N TYR A 379 7.98 2.86 3.75
CA TYR A 379 8.41 4.26 3.75
C TYR A 379 7.96 5.00 2.49
N ARG A 380 8.19 4.44 1.29
CA ARG A 380 7.81 5.07 0.02
C ARG A 380 6.32 5.39 -0.04
N LEU A 381 5.48 4.43 0.34
CA LEU A 381 4.03 4.59 0.30
C LEU A 381 3.50 5.52 1.41
N SER A 382 4.12 5.50 2.60
CA SER A 382 3.84 6.48 3.65
C SER A 382 4.16 7.91 3.18
N MET A 383 5.34 8.11 2.60
CA MET A 383 5.75 9.41 2.07
C MET A 383 4.91 9.87 0.87
N ALA A 384 4.46 8.94 0.02
CA ALA A 384 3.51 9.25 -1.04
C ALA A 384 2.19 9.79 -0.47
N GLY A 385 1.64 9.15 0.57
CA GLY A 385 0.45 9.64 1.28
C GLY A 385 0.67 11.03 1.90
N ARG A 386 1.87 11.29 2.44
CA ARG A 386 2.25 12.59 3.05
C ARG A 386 2.45 13.71 2.05
N THR A 387 3.10 13.43 0.91
CA THR A 387 3.69 14.49 0.07
C THR A 387 3.10 14.60 -1.33
N ASN A 388 2.41 13.57 -1.84
CA ASN A 388 1.89 13.57 -3.20
C ASN A 388 0.38 13.86 -3.26
N ALA A 389 0.02 15.08 -3.69
CA ALA A 389 -1.37 15.50 -3.79
C ALA A 389 -2.17 14.75 -4.89
N GLY A 390 -1.53 14.45 -6.02
CA GLY A 390 -2.15 13.68 -7.12
C GLY A 390 -2.54 12.28 -6.67
N PHE A 391 -1.61 11.60 -5.99
CA PHE A 391 -1.84 10.29 -5.39
C PHE A 391 -3.02 10.29 -4.40
N ARG A 392 -3.07 11.27 -3.49
CA ARG A 392 -4.20 11.42 -2.55
C ARG A 392 -5.54 11.68 -3.26
N LYS A 393 -5.54 12.54 -4.28
CA LYS A 393 -6.73 12.84 -5.07
C LYS A 393 -7.25 11.58 -5.77
N CYS A 394 -6.35 10.79 -6.39
CA CYS A 394 -6.74 9.54 -7.02
C CYS A 394 -7.37 8.55 -6.03
N MET A 395 -6.92 8.50 -4.76
CA MET A 395 -7.57 7.63 -3.77
C MET A 395 -9.05 7.98 -3.57
N TYR A 396 -9.38 9.27 -3.54
CA TYR A 396 -10.76 9.71 -3.41
C TYR A 396 -11.61 9.35 -4.60
N ASP A 397 -11.07 9.58 -5.80
CA ASP A 397 -11.75 9.24 -7.04
C ASP A 397 -12.00 7.73 -7.11
N PHE A 398 -11.02 6.91 -6.71
CA PHE A 398 -11.14 5.47 -6.70
C PHE A 398 -12.14 4.96 -5.64
N ALA A 399 -12.23 5.61 -4.48
CA ALA A 399 -13.28 5.35 -3.50
C ALA A 399 -14.68 5.70 -4.05
N ARG A 400 -14.81 6.82 -4.78
CA ARG A 400 -16.06 7.21 -5.46
C ARG A 400 -16.45 6.22 -6.57
N VAL A 401 -15.49 5.75 -7.36
CA VAL A 401 -15.71 4.65 -8.34
C VAL A 401 -16.30 3.43 -7.65
N ARG A 402 -15.73 3.01 -6.50
CA ARG A 402 -16.27 1.88 -5.73
C ARG A 402 -17.70 2.14 -5.22
N ILE A 403 -18.01 3.34 -4.73
CA ILE A 403 -19.37 3.69 -4.29
C ILE A 403 -20.37 3.60 -5.45
N ARG A 404 -20.05 4.21 -6.61
CA ARG A 404 -20.89 4.11 -7.82
C ARG A 404 -21.17 2.65 -8.19
N ASP A 405 -20.14 1.83 -8.17
CA ASP A 405 -20.23 0.43 -8.59
C ASP A 405 -20.93 -0.45 -7.54
N ILE A 406 -20.95 -0.06 -6.27
CA ILE A 406 -21.83 -0.69 -5.28
C ILE A 406 -23.28 -0.27 -5.55
N LEU A 407 -23.55 1.03 -5.61
CA LEU A 407 -24.92 1.56 -5.65
C LEU A 407 -25.67 1.19 -6.92
N THR A 408 -24.99 0.97 -8.03
CA THR A 408 -25.63 0.53 -9.28
C THR A 408 -25.94 -0.98 -9.32
N ALA A 409 -25.63 -1.73 -8.25
CA ALA A 409 -25.84 -3.18 -8.23
C ALA A 409 -27.32 -3.48 -8.09
N LYS A 410 -27.83 -4.38 -8.94
CA LYS A 410 -29.26 -4.68 -9.02
C LYS A 410 -29.67 -5.75 -8.01
N PHE A 411 -30.88 -5.61 -7.46
CA PHE A 411 -31.50 -6.69 -6.72
C PHE A 411 -31.92 -7.84 -7.64
N GLY A 412 -31.82 -9.06 -7.12
CA GLY A 412 -32.37 -10.25 -7.78
C GLY A 412 -33.89 -10.18 -7.90
N ALA A 413 -34.46 -10.93 -8.85
CA ALA A 413 -35.91 -10.96 -9.11
C ALA A 413 -36.76 -11.42 -7.91
N THR A 414 -36.14 -12.08 -6.93
CA THR A 414 -36.79 -12.61 -5.73
C THR A 414 -36.94 -11.60 -4.59
N ALA A 415 -36.46 -10.36 -4.77
CA ALA A 415 -36.47 -9.35 -3.72
C ALA A 415 -37.85 -8.70 -3.50
N GLY A 416 -38.85 -8.94 -4.35
CA GLY A 416 -40.15 -8.23 -4.23
C GLY A 416 -40.07 -6.73 -4.59
N LEU A 417 -39.05 -6.37 -5.37
CA LEU A 417 -38.79 -5.03 -5.88
C LEU A 417 -39.07 -4.97 -7.39
N PRO A 418 -39.35 -3.78 -7.94
CA PRO A 418 -39.43 -3.57 -9.39
C PRO A 418 -38.17 -4.07 -10.11
N ALA A 419 -38.35 -4.64 -11.30
CA ALA A 419 -37.24 -5.17 -12.08
C ALA A 419 -36.21 -4.07 -12.39
N GLY A 420 -34.94 -4.34 -12.09
CA GLY A 420 -33.84 -3.39 -12.32
C GLY A 420 -33.56 -2.43 -11.16
N THR A 421 -34.32 -2.49 -10.06
CA THR A 421 -34.05 -1.73 -8.84
C THR A 421 -32.63 -1.98 -8.33
N THR A 422 -31.91 -0.91 -8.00
CA THR A 422 -30.51 -0.95 -7.56
C THR A 422 -30.36 -0.71 -6.05
N LEU A 423 -29.17 -0.95 -5.50
CA LEU A 423 -28.85 -0.57 -4.12
C LEU A 423 -29.07 0.92 -3.87
N GLY A 424 -28.72 1.77 -4.84
CA GLY A 424 -28.89 3.23 -4.73
C GLY A 424 -30.35 3.70 -4.79
N ASP A 425 -31.27 2.88 -5.28
CA ASP A 425 -32.71 3.19 -5.24
C ASP A 425 -33.33 2.83 -3.87
N VAL A 426 -32.80 1.77 -3.24
CA VAL A 426 -33.28 1.24 -1.95
C VAL A 426 -32.69 2.03 -0.78
N TYR A 427 -31.35 2.13 -0.74
CA TYR A 427 -30.59 2.74 0.35
C TYR A 427 -30.11 4.14 -0.07
N THR A 428 -30.75 5.18 0.47
CA THR A 428 -30.58 6.55 -0.03
C THR A 428 -30.05 7.53 1.02
N SER A 429 -29.82 7.08 2.25
CA SER A 429 -29.20 7.87 3.31
C SER A 429 -27.68 7.82 3.29
N GLU A 430 -27.03 8.86 3.80
CA GLU A 430 -25.56 8.88 3.97
C GLU A 430 -25.09 7.70 4.83
N ARG A 431 -25.86 7.37 5.88
CA ARG A 431 -25.56 6.26 6.78
C ARG A 431 -25.60 4.91 6.08
N ALA A 432 -26.66 4.61 5.33
CA ALA A 432 -26.75 3.36 4.61
C ALA A 432 -25.63 3.20 3.57
N ALA A 433 -25.32 4.26 2.82
CA ALA A 433 -24.21 4.26 1.86
C ALA A 433 -22.85 3.97 2.53
N ALA A 434 -22.57 4.55 3.69
CA ALA A 434 -21.34 4.29 4.45
C ALA A 434 -21.27 2.85 4.98
N LEU A 435 -22.38 2.31 5.48
CA LEU A 435 -22.46 0.93 5.95
C LEU A 435 -22.24 -0.07 4.81
N LEU A 436 -22.88 0.14 3.67
CA LEU A 436 -22.69 -0.69 2.46
C LEU A 436 -21.24 -0.62 1.96
N LEU A 437 -20.64 0.57 1.93
CA LEU A 437 -19.23 0.73 1.56
C LEU A 437 -18.31 -0.02 2.53
N ARG A 438 -18.47 0.19 3.85
CA ARG A 438 -17.67 -0.49 4.88
C ARG A 438 -17.78 -2.00 4.79
N TRP A 439 -19.00 -2.51 4.60
CA TRP A 439 -19.24 -3.94 4.44
C TRP A 439 -18.56 -4.47 3.20
N HIS A 440 -18.74 -3.79 2.07
CA HIS A 440 -18.15 -4.20 0.81
C HIS A 440 -16.62 -4.16 0.82
N VAL A 441 -16.00 -3.26 1.58
CA VAL A 441 -14.54 -3.26 1.82
C VAL A 441 -14.09 -4.56 2.49
N ARG A 442 -14.77 -4.99 3.56
CA ARG A 442 -14.35 -6.19 4.31
C ARG A 442 -14.77 -7.50 3.65
N TYR A 443 -15.99 -7.56 3.14
CA TYR A 443 -16.62 -8.76 2.62
C TYR A 443 -17.42 -8.45 1.35
N PRO A 444 -16.77 -8.18 0.20
CA PRO A 444 -17.46 -7.82 -1.04
C PRO A 444 -18.60 -8.78 -1.40
N ALA A 445 -18.32 -10.09 -1.30
CA ALA A 445 -19.26 -11.17 -1.61
C ALA A 445 -20.54 -11.20 -0.76
N ARG A 446 -20.53 -10.53 0.41
CA ARG A 446 -21.71 -10.43 1.29
C ARG A 446 -22.63 -9.27 0.91
N VAL A 447 -22.14 -8.32 0.12
CA VAL A 447 -22.91 -7.21 -0.43
C VAL A 447 -23.34 -7.53 -1.85
N ILE A 448 -22.41 -7.97 -2.70
CA ILE A 448 -22.62 -8.27 -4.12
C ILE A 448 -21.96 -9.60 -4.46
N ILE A 449 -22.73 -10.50 -5.08
CA ILE A 449 -22.23 -11.77 -5.62
C ILE A 449 -22.86 -12.04 -6.98
N ARG A 450 -22.07 -12.55 -7.93
CA ARG A 450 -22.46 -12.68 -9.35
C ARG A 450 -22.97 -11.36 -9.94
N GLY A 451 -22.43 -10.23 -9.47
CA GLY A 451 -22.74 -8.89 -9.96
C GLY A 451 -24.08 -8.31 -9.48
N ASN A 452 -24.81 -9.02 -8.62
CA ASN A 452 -26.12 -8.60 -8.11
C ASN A 452 -26.19 -8.69 -6.59
N VAL A 453 -27.19 -8.03 -6.01
CA VAL A 453 -27.60 -8.20 -4.60
C VAL A 453 -28.47 -9.45 -4.54
N THR A 454 -27.87 -10.59 -4.18
CA THR A 454 -28.59 -11.86 -4.08
C THR A 454 -28.06 -12.72 -2.95
N ASN A 455 -28.95 -13.41 -2.24
CA ASN A 455 -28.63 -14.24 -1.08
C ASN A 455 -28.06 -15.63 -1.39
N VAL A 456 -28.32 -16.21 -2.58
CA VAL A 456 -27.95 -17.61 -2.86
C VAL A 456 -26.66 -17.75 -3.67
N PHE A 457 -25.71 -18.52 -3.14
CA PHE A 457 -24.61 -19.11 -3.93
C PHE A 457 -24.45 -20.59 -3.63
N ASN A 458 -24.62 -21.45 -4.65
CA ASN A 458 -24.52 -22.91 -4.55
C ASN A 458 -25.29 -23.51 -3.36
N GLY A 459 -26.51 -23.01 -3.10
CA GLY A 459 -27.37 -23.50 -2.02
C GLY A 459 -26.99 -23.03 -0.61
N SER A 460 -25.99 -22.14 -0.47
CA SER A 460 -25.64 -21.47 0.79
C SER A 460 -26.07 -20.00 0.75
N ASP A 461 -26.62 -19.50 1.86
CA ASP A 461 -26.96 -18.08 2.05
C ASP A 461 -25.67 -17.28 2.30
N ILE A 462 -25.08 -16.75 1.23
CA ILE A 462 -23.82 -15.97 1.29
C ILE A 462 -24.04 -14.48 1.07
N GLY A 463 -25.11 -14.08 0.35
CA GLY A 463 -25.43 -12.68 0.16
C GLY A 463 -26.33 -12.15 1.26
N VAL A 464 -25.77 -11.25 2.05
CA VAL A 464 -26.30 -10.91 3.35
C VAL A 464 -27.12 -9.62 3.29
N VAL A 465 -26.85 -8.74 2.33
CA VAL A 465 -27.61 -7.50 2.12
C VAL A 465 -29.03 -7.73 1.61
N GLU A 466 -29.29 -8.77 0.79
CA GLU A 466 -30.67 -9.11 0.42
C GLU A 466 -31.46 -9.63 1.64
N THR A 467 -30.80 -10.37 2.54
CA THR A 467 -31.42 -10.82 3.80
C THR A 467 -31.72 -9.65 4.73
N ALA A 468 -30.76 -8.73 4.90
CA ALA A 468 -30.97 -7.49 5.65
C ALA A 468 -32.17 -6.70 5.11
N PHE A 469 -32.26 -6.55 3.79
CA PHE A 469 -33.39 -5.92 3.12
C PHE A 469 -34.72 -6.66 3.40
N LYS A 470 -34.76 -7.98 3.23
CA LYS A 470 -35.96 -8.80 3.51
C LYS A 470 -36.42 -8.68 4.96
N ASN A 471 -35.48 -8.61 5.90
CA ASN A 471 -35.77 -8.46 7.33
C ASN A 471 -36.32 -7.08 7.68
N ALA A 472 -36.02 -6.04 6.89
CA ALA A 472 -36.66 -4.73 7.02
C ALA A 472 -38.16 -4.77 6.65
N GLY A 473 -38.63 -5.85 6.00
CA GLY A 473 -40.05 -6.06 5.72
C GLY A 473 -40.62 -5.16 4.61
N LEU A 474 -39.76 -4.52 3.83
CA LEU A 474 -40.17 -3.60 2.77
C LEU A 474 -40.37 -4.33 1.43
N SER A 475 -41.28 -3.81 0.61
CA SER A 475 -41.52 -4.28 -0.76
C SER A 475 -42.14 -3.17 -1.61
N GLY A 476 -42.20 -3.38 -2.94
CA GLY A 476 -42.78 -2.40 -3.86
C GLY A 476 -41.82 -1.29 -4.27
N GLU A 477 -42.38 -0.16 -4.73
CA GLU A 477 -41.63 0.97 -5.30
C GLU A 477 -40.87 1.78 -4.23
N PRO A 478 -39.52 1.79 -4.24
CA PRO A 478 -38.74 2.52 -3.23
C PRO A 478 -39.01 4.03 -3.22
N THR A 479 -39.48 4.60 -4.33
CA THR A 479 -39.81 6.03 -4.42
C THR A 479 -40.96 6.45 -3.50
N THR A 480 -41.73 5.50 -2.96
CA THR A 480 -42.85 5.77 -2.04
C THR A 480 -42.47 5.66 -0.57
N TRP A 481 -41.27 5.17 -0.26
CA TRP A 481 -40.79 4.97 1.10
C TRP A 481 -40.40 6.28 1.79
N THR A 482 -40.38 6.25 3.11
CA THR A 482 -40.21 7.38 4.04
C THR A 482 -38.90 7.26 4.83
N ASP A 483 -38.62 8.24 5.70
CA ASP A 483 -37.48 8.17 6.62
C ASP A 483 -37.56 6.98 7.59
N VAL A 484 -38.77 6.55 7.98
CA VAL A 484 -38.96 5.37 8.84
C VAL A 484 -38.54 4.09 8.13
N ASP A 485 -38.82 4.00 6.82
CA ASP A 485 -38.42 2.87 6.00
C ASP A 485 -36.89 2.84 5.80
N GLU A 486 -36.26 4.01 5.61
CA GLU A 486 -34.81 4.12 5.52
C GLU A 486 -34.12 3.75 6.86
N GLU A 487 -34.70 4.12 8.00
CA GLU A 487 -34.22 3.69 9.31
C GLU A 487 -34.33 2.16 9.47
N ALA A 488 -35.44 1.55 9.07
CA ALA A 488 -35.60 0.09 9.09
C ALA A 488 -34.56 -0.63 8.20
N LEU A 489 -34.20 -0.04 7.05
CA LEU A 489 -33.14 -0.56 6.18
C LEU A 489 -31.76 -0.51 6.85
N VAL A 490 -31.42 0.61 7.51
CA VAL A 490 -30.17 0.76 8.26
C VAL A 490 -30.10 -0.24 9.41
N ASP A 491 -31.18 -0.37 10.18
CA ASP A 491 -31.28 -1.33 11.27
C ASP A 491 -31.15 -2.77 10.78
N GLY A 492 -31.77 -3.10 9.65
CA GLY A 492 -31.63 -4.40 9.01
C GLY A 492 -30.17 -4.74 8.66
N LEU A 493 -29.40 -3.76 8.16
CA LEU A 493 -27.96 -3.96 7.91
C LEU A 493 -27.21 -4.25 9.22
N VAL A 494 -27.43 -3.46 10.27
CA VAL A 494 -26.73 -3.62 11.56
C VAL A 494 -27.07 -4.96 12.22
N GLN A 495 -28.36 -5.30 12.32
CA GLN A 495 -28.83 -6.57 12.91
C GLN A 495 -28.23 -7.78 12.19
N GLU A 496 -28.12 -7.69 10.87
CA GLU A 496 -27.57 -8.79 10.10
C GLU A 496 -26.05 -8.93 10.30
N VAL A 497 -25.33 -7.83 10.50
CA VAL A 497 -23.93 -7.89 10.96
C VAL A 497 -23.81 -8.54 12.33
N GLU A 498 -24.71 -8.23 13.27
CA GLU A 498 -24.75 -8.88 14.58
C GLU A 498 -24.99 -10.38 14.46
N ARG A 499 -25.93 -10.79 13.60
CA ARG A 499 -26.28 -12.20 13.35
C ARG A 499 -25.09 -13.01 12.85
N LEU A 500 -24.18 -12.40 12.09
CA LEU A 500 -22.97 -13.05 11.59
C LEU A 500 -21.97 -13.40 12.71
N GLY A 501 -22.13 -12.85 13.91
CA GLY A 501 -21.33 -13.20 15.09
C GLY A 501 -19.84 -12.81 15.03
N ASN A 502 -19.43 -12.03 14.03
CA ASN A 502 -18.06 -11.55 13.91
C ASN A 502 -17.90 -10.23 14.66
N ILE A 503 -17.43 -10.31 15.90
CA ILE A 503 -17.25 -9.18 16.82
C ILE A 503 -16.42 -8.05 16.19
N GLY A 504 -15.26 -8.37 15.61
CA GLY A 504 -14.38 -7.36 15.02
C GLY A 504 -15.03 -6.63 13.84
N PHE A 505 -15.82 -7.33 13.02
CA PHE A 505 -16.56 -6.67 11.93
C PHE A 505 -17.71 -5.82 12.47
N ARG A 506 -18.50 -6.34 13.41
CA ARG A 506 -19.58 -5.62 14.10
C ARG A 506 -19.08 -4.31 14.69
N ASP A 507 -17.99 -4.35 15.45
CA ASP A 507 -17.45 -3.15 16.10
C ASP A 507 -17.05 -2.06 15.08
N THR A 508 -16.58 -2.46 13.88
CA THR A 508 -16.29 -1.50 12.81
C THR A 508 -17.53 -0.95 12.10
N ILE A 509 -18.59 -1.74 12.00
CA ILE A 509 -19.89 -1.31 11.46
C ILE A 509 -20.55 -0.35 12.45
N ASP A 510 -20.55 -0.67 13.75
CA ASP A 510 -21.06 0.19 14.81
C ASP A 510 -20.29 1.51 14.92
N TYR A 511 -18.99 1.50 14.61
CA TYR A 511 -18.18 2.70 14.52
C TYR A 511 -18.68 3.61 13.40
N VAL A 512 -18.87 3.09 12.18
CA VAL A 512 -19.36 3.85 11.03
C VAL A 512 -20.79 4.32 11.27
N ASN A 513 -21.66 3.46 11.83
CA ASN A 513 -23.05 3.77 12.14
C ASN A 513 -23.20 5.00 13.05
N ARG A 514 -22.29 5.14 14.01
CA ARG A 514 -22.29 6.24 15.00
C ARG A 514 -21.34 7.38 14.63
N TRP A 515 -20.71 7.37 13.47
CA TRP A 515 -19.72 8.39 13.14
C TRP A 515 -20.32 9.81 13.04
N PRO A 516 -19.65 10.86 13.56
CA PRO A 516 -18.36 10.88 14.26
C PRO A 516 -18.45 10.78 15.81
N ASP A 517 -19.58 10.35 16.39
CA ASP A 517 -19.78 10.33 17.86
C ASP A 517 -18.77 9.48 18.62
N SER A 518 -18.10 8.56 17.93
CA SER A 518 -17.01 7.76 18.46
C SER A 518 -15.74 8.58 18.76
N TRP A 519 -15.69 9.87 18.41
CA TRP A 519 -14.51 10.70 18.64
C TRP A 519 -14.23 10.94 20.11
N GLY A 520 -15.25 11.11 20.98
CA GLY A 520 -15.08 11.25 22.43
C GLY A 520 -13.93 12.18 22.85
N SER A 521 -12.75 11.60 23.13
CA SER A 521 -11.50 12.27 23.52
C SER A 521 -10.60 12.77 22.38
N ASN A 522 -10.99 12.58 21.12
CA ASN A 522 -10.18 12.77 19.90
C ASN A 522 -8.76 12.18 20.03
N TYR A 523 -8.64 10.93 20.48
CA TYR A 523 -7.35 10.27 20.74
C TYR A 523 -6.45 10.09 19.50
N ARG A 524 -6.99 10.32 18.30
CA ARG A 524 -6.25 10.28 17.02
C ARG A 524 -5.78 11.65 16.53
N HIS A 525 -6.10 12.71 17.29
CA HIS A 525 -5.70 14.09 17.01
C HIS A 525 -6.17 14.60 15.63
N TYR A 526 -7.41 14.27 15.26
CA TYR A 526 -8.01 14.77 14.04
C TYR A 526 -8.16 16.30 14.07
N GLN A 527 -7.90 16.95 12.95
CA GLN A 527 -8.22 18.35 12.65
C GLN A 527 -9.60 18.52 12.02
N LEU A 528 -10.22 17.44 11.55
CA LEU A 528 -11.58 17.51 11.02
C LEU A 528 -12.54 18.10 12.07
N PRO A 529 -13.23 19.23 11.78
CA PRO A 529 -14.05 19.90 12.78
C PRO A 529 -15.34 19.14 13.07
N GLU A 530 -15.81 19.21 14.32
CA GLU A 530 -17.08 18.61 14.75
C GLU A 530 -18.29 19.13 13.97
N SER A 531 -18.19 20.35 13.40
CA SER A 531 -19.22 20.94 12.53
C SER A 531 -19.50 20.15 11.25
N ILE A 532 -18.71 19.12 10.94
CA ILE A 532 -18.94 18.20 9.82
C ILE A 532 -20.29 17.46 9.94
N GLY A 533 -20.77 17.27 11.17
CA GLY A 533 -22.03 16.59 11.48
C GLY A 533 -21.99 15.06 11.26
N ARG A 534 -22.98 14.37 11.83
CA ARG A 534 -23.18 12.91 11.70
C ARG A 534 -23.60 12.51 10.30
N LEU A 535 -23.43 11.24 9.95
CA LEU A 535 -24.10 10.65 8.80
C LEU A 535 -25.62 10.73 9.00
N SER A 536 -26.30 11.39 8.06
CA SER A 536 -27.76 11.52 8.05
C SER A 536 -28.43 10.17 7.81
N THR A 537 -29.55 9.96 8.50
CA THR A 537 -30.48 8.84 8.31
C THR A 537 -31.66 9.20 7.41
N GLU A 538 -31.82 10.48 7.06
CA GLU A 538 -32.95 10.94 6.23
C GLU A 538 -32.85 10.31 4.84
N ARG A 539 -34.01 9.91 4.31
CA ARG A 539 -34.13 9.34 2.98
C ARG A 539 -33.74 10.38 1.93
N GLY A 540 -32.92 9.98 0.96
CA GLY A 540 -32.38 10.87 -0.07
C GLY A 540 -31.29 11.83 0.40
N SER A 541 -30.81 11.72 1.65
CA SER A 541 -29.72 12.55 2.14
C SER A 541 -28.37 12.26 1.48
N PHE A 542 -28.17 11.04 0.96
CA PHE A 542 -26.98 10.72 0.19
C PHE A 542 -27.09 11.24 -1.24
N GLN A 543 -26.35 12.31 -1.53
CA GLN A 543 -26.21 12.83 -2.88
C GLN A 543 -24.82 12.44 -3.41
N PHE A 544 -24.77 11.51 -4.35
CA PHE A 544 -23.48 11.03 -4.87
C PHE A 544 -22.81 12.08 -5.78
N ASP A 545 -21.53 12.33 -5.55
CA ASP A 545 -20.68 13.14 -6.42
C ASP A 545 -20.03 12.28 -7.50
N GLU A 546 -20.68 12.24 -8.66
CA GLU A 546 -20.21 11.53 -9.85
C GLU A 546 -19.26 12.36 -10.73
N GLN A 547 -18.99 13.61 -10.36
CA GLN A 547 -18.28 14.54 -11.23
C GLN A 547 -16.84 14.08 -11.48
N GLY A 548 -16.51 13.94 -12.78
CA GLY A 548 -15.15 13.64 -13.24
C GLY A 548 -14.74 12.17 -13.06
N LEU A 549 -15.66 11.27 -12.70
CA LEU A 549 -15.35 9.84 -12.62
C LEU A 549 -15.20 9.23 -14.02
N PRO A 550 -14.29 8.25 -14.20
CA PRO A 550 -14.24 7.44 -15.42
C PRO A 550 -15.58 6.72 -15.62
N ILE A 551 -15.87 6.26 -16.83
CA ILE A 551 -17.07 5.45 -17.06
C ILE A 551 -16.91 4.06 -16.40
N ALA A 552 -18.03 3.38 -16.16
CA ALA A 552 -18.02 1.98 -15.70
C ALA A 552 -17.64 1.02 -16.86
N PRO A 553 -17.07 -0.16 -16.56
CA PRO A 553 -16.69 -1.16 -17.55
C PRO A 553 -17.87 -1.71 -18.37
#